data_AF-A0A1I0RPE9-F1
#
_entry.id   AF-A0A1I0RPE9-F1
#
_cell.length_a   1.000
_cell.length_b   1.000
_cell.length_c   1.000
_cell.angle_alpha   90.00
_cell.angle_beta   90.00
_cell.angle_gamma   90.00
#
_symmetry.space_group_name_H-M   'P 1'
#
loop_
_entity.id
_entity.type
_entity.pdbx_description
1 polymer ?
#
loop_
_entity_poly.entity_id
_entity_poly.type
_entity_poly.pdbx_seq_one_letter_code
_entity_poly.pdbx_strand_id
1 'polypeptide(L)'
;MIINTGCRTDIPAYFSDWFYNRIKDGYVLTRNPYYEEQVMKYRLTPDVVDCLSFCTKNPEPMLDSLNEIDAFRQFWFVTITPYGKEIEPNVPEKEKVMESFKQLSKKVGVNAIGWRYDPIFITDKYSVEYHINEFEKMAEILSGYTDNCVISFIDLYAKTKRNFSGVKEVRKNRKNHLRKIICKHWEKIWNNHSNLL
;
A
#
# COMPACT_ATOMS: atom_id res chain seq x y z
N MET A 1 17.17 0.05 13.15
CA MET A 1 16.93 0.75 11.88
C MET A 1 15.64 0.26 11.22
N ILE A 2 14.87 1.13 10.55
CA ILE A 2 13.73 0.73 9.69
C ILE A 2 14.14 0.87 8.23
N ILE A 3 13.94 -0.17 7.43
CA ILE A 3 14.17 -0.13 5.98
C ILE A 3 12.83 0.02 5.27
N ASN A 4 12.63 1.15 4.60
CA ASN A 4 11.49 1.35 3.71
C ASN A 4 11.86 0.92 2.28
N THR A 5 11.20 -0.14 1.80
CA THR A 5 11.47 -0.75 0.50
C THR A 5 10.63 -0.14 -0.64
N GLY A 6 9.53 0.56 -0.32
CA GLY A 6 8.51 0.96 -1.28
C GLY A 6 8.64 2.36 -1.90
N CYS A 7 9.69 3.13 -1.57
CA CYS A 7 9.81 4.52 -2.04
C CYS A 7 10.24 4.67 -3.52
N ARG A 8 10.95 3.70 -4.08
CA ARG A 8 11.50 3.78 -5.45
C ARG A 8 10.81 2.85 -6.43
N THR A 9 10.43 1.67 -5.96
CA THR A 9 9.77 0.65 -6.74
C THR A 9 8.89 -0.19 -5.82
N ASP A 10 7.90 -0.85 -6.41
CA ASP A 10 7.08 -1.82 -5.72
C ASP A 10 7.84 -3.15 -5.68
N ILE A 11 8.68 -3.31 -4.66
CA ILE A 11 9.52 -4.51 -4.50
C ILE A 11 8.66 -5.77 -4.43
N PRO A 12 7.60 -5.84 -3.60
CA PRO A 12 6.78 -7.05 -3.53
C PRO A 12 6.10 -7.43 -4.84
N ALA A 13 5.71 -6.45 -5.67
CA ALA A 13 5.01 -6.76 -6.92
C ALA A 13 5.95 -7.22 -8.05
N TYR A 14 7.21 -6.74 -8.07
CA TYR A 14 8.08 -6.88 -9.25
C TYR A 14 9.48 -7.45 -8.97
N PHE A 15 9.94 -7.46 -7.71
CA PHE A 15 11.33 -7.76 -7.36
C PHE A 15 11.46 -8.61 -6.08
N SER A 16 10.47 -9.46 -5.78
CA SER A 16 10.47 -10.35 -4.61
C SER A 16 11.71 -11.23 -4.53
N ASP A 17 12.00 -12.00 -5.59
CA ASP A 17 13.16 -12.89 -5.65
C ASP A 17 14.47 -12.13 -5.44
N TRP A 18 14.60 -10.95 -6.07
CA TRP A 18 15.77 -10.11 -5.87
C TRP A 18 15.90 -9.68 -4.41
N PHE A 19 14.80 -9.31 -3.76
CA PHE A 19 14.82 -8.85 -2.38
C PHE A 19 15.17 -9.97 -1.41
N TYR A 20 14.59 -11.17 -1.57
CA TYR A 20 14.95 -12.34 -0.77
C TYR A 20 16.43 -12.70 -0.91
N ASN A 21 16.97 -12.64 -2.12
CA ASN A 21 18.42 -12.81 -2.32
C ASN A 21 19.26 -11.76 -1.58
N ARG A 22 18.79 -10.50 -1.47
CA ARG A 22 19.48 -9.47 -0.67
C ARG A 22 19.39 -9.69 0.83
N ILE A 23 18.27 -10.24 1.30
CA ILE A 23 18.12 -10.68 2.70
C ILE A 23 19.13 -11.81 2.99
N LYS A 24 19.20 -12.81 2.11
CA LYS A 24 20.15 -13.93 2.22
C LYS A 24 21.61 -13.47 2.20
N ASP A 25 21.95 -12.51 1.34
CA ASP A 25 23.29 -11.93 1.26
C ASP A 25 23.63 -11.05 2.49
N GLY A 26 22.62 -10.61 3.25
CA GLY A 26 22.77 -9.77 4.43
C GLY A 26 23.11 -8.31 4.13
N TYR A 27 23.00 -7.87 2.87
CA TYR A 27 23.23 -6.46 2.51
C TYR A 27 22.54 -6.07 1.18
N VAL A 28 22.40 -4.77 0.97
CA VAL A 28 22.00 -4.20 -0.33
C VAL A 28 22.87 -3.00 -0.68
N LEU A 29 23.13 -2.82 -1.98
CA LEU A 29 23.77 -1.63 -2.52
C LEU A 29 22.70 -0.75 -3.16
N THR A 30 22.73 0.54 -2.85
CA THR A 30 21.83 1.52 -3.47
C THR A 30 22.62 2.71 -3.97
N ARG A 31 22.20 3.28 -5.10
CA ARG A 31 22.76 4.55 -5.60
C ARG A 31 22.02 5.73 -4.99
N ASN A 32 22.75 6.81 -4.69
CA ASN A 32 22.15 8.07 -4.31
C ASN A 32 21.45 8.69 -5.53
N PRO A 33 20.15 9.05 -5.45
CA PRO A 33 19.41 9.58 -6.59
C PRO A 33 19.88 10.98 -7.01
N TYR A 34 20.63 11.69 -6.17
CA TYR A 34 21.20 13.01 -6.48
C TYR A 34 22.68 12.95 -6.89
N TYR A 35 23.37 11.87 -6.56
CA TYR A 35 24.81 11.68 -6.83
C TYR A 35 25.06 10.24 -7.28
N GLU A 36 24.93 9.96 -8.57
CA GLU A 36 24.87 8.58 -9.10
C GLU A 36 26.16 7.75 -8.89
N GLU A 37 27.30 8.42 -8.80
CA GLU A 37 28.60 7.83 -8.48
C GLU A 37 28.69 7.36 -7.02
N GLN A 38 27.82 7.87 -6.14
CA GLN A 38 27.79 7.47 -4.74
C GLN A 38 26.94 6.21 -4.56
N VAL A 39 27.62 5.10 -4.27
CA VAL A 39 27.00 3.81 -3.91
C VAL A 39 27.08 3.62 -2.40
N MET A 40 25.93 3.42 -1.76
CA MET A 40 25.83 3.13 -0.34
C MET A 40 25.56 1.64 -0.12
N LYS A 41 26.27 1.03 0.82
CA LYS A 41 26.03 -0.34 1.29
C LYS A 41 25.25 -0.30 2.60
N TYR A 42 24.08 -0.92 2.61
CA TYR A 42 23.27 -1.11 3.82
C TYR A 42 23.35 -2.56 4.26
N ARG A 43 23.56 -2.79 5.55
CA ARG A 43 23.44 -4.11 6.16
C ARG A 43 21.95 -4.46 6.30
N LEU A 44 21.59 -5.67 5.89
CA LEU A 44 20.23 -6.22 5.95
C LEU A 44 20.22 -7.46 6.83
N THR A 45 20.64 -7.30 8.08
CA THR A 45 20.67 -8.37 9.08
C THR A 45 19.82 -8.01 10.31
N PRO A 46 19.20 -8.99 11.00
CA PRO A 46 18.28 -8.72 12.10
C PRO A 46 18.90 -7.98 13.30
N ASP A 47 20.23 -8.04 13.47
CA ASP A 47 20.94 -7.32 14.53
C ASP A 47 21.00 -5.80 14.33
N VAL A 48 20.71 -5.31 13.11
CA VAL A 48 20.70 -3.87 12.80
C VAL A 48 19.37 -3.37 12.24
N VAL A 49 18.60 -4.23 11.59
CA VAL A 49 17.29 -3.90 11.02
C VAL A 49 16.19 -4.36 11.96
N ASP A 50 15.51 -3.41 12.58
CA ASP A 50 14.39 -3.69 13.48
C ASP A 50 13.12 -4.05 12.70
N CYS A 51 12.91 -3.42 11.53
CA CYS A 51 11.69 -3.57 10.75
C CYS A 51 11.91 -3.35 9.24
N LEU A 52 11.27 -4.22 8.44
CA LEU A 52 11.09 -4.06 7.01
C LEU A 52 9.70 -3.46 6.75
N SER A 53 9.68 -2.23 6.22
CA SER A 53 8.45 -1.56 5.82
C SER A 53 8.26 -1.66 4.32
N PHE A 54 7.16 -2.29 3.90
CA PHE A 54 6.78 -2.47 2.51
C PHE A 54 5.66 -1.51 2.12
N CYS A 55 5.68 -1.07 0.87
CA CYS A 55 4.54 -0.44 0.22
C CYS A 55 4.34 -1.08 -1.15
N THR A 56 3.17 -1.66 -1.40
CA THR A 56 2.90 -2.44 -2.61
C THR A 56 1.46 -2.31 -3.08
N LYS A 57 1.23 -2.49 -4.38
CA LYS A 57 -0.08 -2.70 -4.98
C LYS A 57 -0.39 -4.18 -5.25
N ASN A 58 0.59 -5.07 -5.09
CA ASN A 58 0.40 -6.50 -5.23
C ASN A 58 1.32 -7.27 -4.26
N PRO A 59 0.82 -7.68 -3.09
CA PRO A 59 1.62 -8.46 -2.14
C PRO A 59 1.75 -9.94 -2.52
N GLU A 60 0.94 -10.44 -3.46
CA GLU A 60 0.88 -11.85 -3.87
C GLU A 60 2.26 -12.48 -4.11
N PRO A 61 3.21 -11.86 -4.85
CA PRO A 61 4.45 -12.53 -5.22
C PRO A 61 5.43 -12.77 -4.06
N MET A 62 5.16 -12.22 -2.87
CA MET A 62 5.97 -12.49 -1.67
C MET A 62 5.31 -13.52 -0.74
N LEU A 63 4.02 -13.85 -0.90
CA LEU A 63 3.26 -14.61 0.10
C LEU A 63 3.81 -16.01 0.40
N ASP A 64 4.36 -16.67 -0.62
CA ASP A 64 4.85 -18.05 -0.53
C ASP A 64 6.17 -18.17 0.24
N SER A 65 7.02 -17.14 0.16
CA SER A 65 8.34 -17.08 0.79
C SER A 65 8.43 -16.07 1.94
N LEU A 66 7.30 -15.67 2.53
CA LEU A 66 7.31 -14.72 3.66
C LEU A 66 8.19 -15.19 4.83
N ASN A 67 8.31 -16.51 5.02
CA ASN A 67 9.14 -17.09 6.07
C ASN A 67 10.64 -16.73 5.94
N GLU A 68 11.11 -16.38 4.75
CA GLU A 68 12.50 -15.94 4.53
C GLU A 68 12.84 -14.62 5.24
N ILE A 69 11.82 -13.86 5.68
CA ILE A 69 11.98 -12.60 6.40
C ILE A 69 11.35 -12.60 7.81
N ASP A 70 11.03 -13.78 8.36
CA ASP A 70 10.45 -13.91 9.71
C ASP A 70 11.38 -13.42 10.82
N ALA A 71 12.69 -13.37 10.55
CA ALA A 71 13.67 -12.83 11.49
C ALA A 71 13.54 -11.31 11.70
N PHE A 72 12.80 -10.61 10.83
CA PHE A 72 12.56 -9.18 10.92
C PHE A 72 11.11 -8.90 11.34
N ARG A 73 10.89 -7.81 12.09
CA ARG A 73 9.53 -7.26 12.15
C ARG A 73 9.16 -6.74 10.76
N GLN A 74 7.88 -6.78 10.46
CA GLN A 74 7.36 -6.37 9.17
C GLN A 74 6.25 -5.36 9.36
N PHE A 75 6.15 -4.41 8.42
CA PHE A 75 4.98 -3.57 8.30
C PHE A 75 4.62 -3.39 6.83
N TRP A 76 3.36 -3.64 6.49
CA TRP A 76 2.89 -3.71 5.11
C TRP A 76 1.84 -2.66 4.83
N PHE A 77 2.18 -1.67 4.02
CA PHE A 77 1.20 -0.82 3.38
C PHE A 77 0.80 -1.39 2.03
N VAL A 78 -0.45 -1.87 1.92
CA VAL A 78 -0.97 -2.37 0.66
C VAL A 78 -1.95 -1.37 0.09
N THR A 79 -1.61 -0.81 -1.07
CA THR A 79 -2.46 0.10 -1.81
C THR A 79 -3.47 -0.68 -2.63
N ILE A 80 -4.75 -0.54 -2.26
CA ILE A 80 -5.87 -1.11 -3.01
C ILE A 80 -6.82 0.04 -3.34
N THR A 81 -6.89 0.39 -4.61
CA THR A 81 -7.74 1.46 -5.14
C THR A 81 -8.90 0.85 -5.93
N PRO A 82 -10.00 1.59 -6.16
CA PRO A 82 -11.15 1.05 -6.89
C PRO A 82 -10.97 1.12 -8.41
N TYR A 83 -9.79 1.50 -8.89
CA TYR A 83 -9.58 1.89 -10.28
C TYR A 83 -9.40 0.70 -11.21
N GLY A 84 -9.83 0.86 -12.46
CA GLY A 84 -9.63 -0.12 -13.52
C GLY A 84 -8.27 -0.01 -14.22
N LYS A 85 -8.08 -0.89 -15.20
CA LYS A 85 -6.86 -1.01 -16.01
C LYS A 85 -6.48 0.25 -16.79
N GLU A 86 -7.43 1.16 -17.03
CA GLU A 86 -7.13 2.44 -17.68
C GLU A 86 -6.34 3.40 -16.77
N ILE A 87 -6.36 3.17 -15.45
CA ILE A 87 -5.58 3.91 -14.46
C ILE A 87 -4.40 3.05 -13.97
N GLU A 88 -4.64 1.76 -13.75
CA GLU A 88 -3.67 0.84 -13.14
C GLU A 88 -3.45 -0.42 -14.01
N PRO A 89 -2.87 -0.28 -15.22
CA PRO A 89 -2.82 -1.36 -16.20
C PRO A 89 -2.09 -2.62 -15.71
N ASN A 90 -1.04 -2.43 -14.91
CA ASN A 90 -0.16 -3.51 -14.46
C ASN A 90 -0.51 -4.03 -13.05
N VAL A 91 -1.55 -3.49 -12.41
CA VAL A 91 -1.97 -3.92 -11.07
C VAL A 91 -3.06 -4.98 -11.23
N PRO A 92 -3.05 -6.10 -10.50
CA PRO A 92 -4.13 -7.08 -10.55
C PRO A 92 -5.49 -6.46 -10.21
N GLU A 93 -6.59 -7.14 -10.57
CA GLU A 93 -7.93 -6.70 -10.17
C GLU A 93 -8.02 -6.58 -8.64
N LYS A 94 -8.69 -5.54 -8.15
CA LYS A 94 -8.72 -5.20 -6.72
C LYS A 94 -9.23 -6.33 -5.85
N GLU A 95 -10.15 -7.16 -6.34
CA GLU A 95 -10.66 -8.34 -5.64
C GLU A 95 -9.53 -9.35 -5.37
N LYS A 96 -8.62 -9.56 -6.33
CA LYS A 96 -7.45 -10.43 -6.17
C LYS A 96 -6.46 -9.84 -5.17
N VAL A 97 -6.24 -8.52 -5.24
CA VAL A 97 -5.36 -7.83 -4.29
C VAL A 97 -5.92 -7.89 -2.86
N MET A 98 -7.24 -7.72 -2.69
CA MET A 98 -7.91 -7.88 -1.38
C MET A 98 -7.79 -9.30 -0.84
N GLU A 99 -7.88 -10.33 -1.68
CA GLU A 99 -7.64 -11.70 -1.22
C GLU A 99 -6.18 -11.90 -0.77
N SER A 100 -5.23 -11.39 -1.54
CA SER A 100 -3.81 -11.42 -1.19
C SER A 100 -3.52 -10.64 0.10
N PHE A 101 -4.21 -9.51 0.30
CA PHE A 101 -4.17 -8.71 1.53
C PHE A 101 -4.64 -9.53 2.75
N LYS A 102 -5.76 -10.24 2.63
CA LYS A 102 -6.29 -11.08 3.72
C LYS A 102 -5.31 -12.19 4.08
N GLN A 103 -4.71 -12.84 3.08
CA GLN A 103 -3.70 -13.86 3.29
C GLN A 103 -2.45 -13.31 3.97
N LEU A 104 -1.98 -12.14 3.51
CA LEU A 104 -0.87 -11.43 4.15
C LEU A 104 -1.18 -11.11 5.61
N SER A 105 -2.33 -10.49 5.87
CA SER A 105 -2.80 -10.13 7.22
C SER A 105 -2.83 -11.33 8.16
N LYS A 106 -3.34 -12.48 7.71
CA LYS A 106 -3.33 -13.72 8.51
C LYS A 106 -1.91 -14.20 8.88
N LYS A 107 -0.91 -13.94 8.02
CA LYS A 107 0.48 -14.34 8.24
C LYS A 107 1.25 -13.35 9.12
N VAL A 108 1.13 -12.05 8.87
CA VAL A 108 1.91 -11.01 9.58
C VAL A 108 1.20 -10.43 10.81
N GLY A 109 -0.11 -10.67 10.92
CA GLY A 109 -0.96 -10.12 11.95
C GLY A 109 -1.58 -8.78 11.56
N VAL A 110 -2.80 -8.54 12.06
CA VAL A 110 -3.63 -7.36 11.75
C VAL A 110 -2.94 -6.02 12.06
N ASN A 111 -2.05 -5.99 13.05
CA ASN A 111 -1.30 -4.82 13.48
C ASN A 111 -0.09 -4.49 12.60
N ALA A 112 0.32 -5.41 11.72
CA ALA A 112 1.49 -5.30 10.86
C ALA A 112 1.12 -4.99 9.41
N ILE A 113 -0.14 -4.65 9.14
CA ILE A 113 -0.66 -4.35 7.80
C ILE A 113 -1.60 -3.15 7.86
N GLY A 114 -1.59 -2.34 6.80
CA GLY A 114 -2.47 -1.20 6.64
C GLY A 114 -2.96 -1.10 5.20
N TRP A 115 -4.25 -0.84 5.02
CA TRP A 115 -4.83 -0.57 3.71
C TRP A 115 -4.61 0.89 3.32
N ARG A 116 -4.11 1.12 2.12
CA ARG A 116 -3.99 2.45 1.53
C ARG A 116 -5.01 2.63 0.42
N TYR A 117 -6.07 3.37 0.71
CA TYR A 117 -7.00 3.87 -0.31
C TYR A 117 -6.49 5.22 -0.82
N ASP A 118 -5.40 5.17 -1.57
CA ASP A 118 -4.57 6.33 -1.89
C ASP A 118 -3.83 6.11 -3.23
N PRO A 119 -3.81 7.10 -4.14
CA PRO A 119 -4.45 8.42 -4.05
C PRO A 119 -5.88 8.45 -4.58
N ILE A 120 -6.72 9.28 -3.94
CA ILE A 120 -8.06 9.64 -4.41
C ILE A 120 -7.95 10.78 -5.42
N PHE A 121 -8.54 10.61 -6.60
CA PHE A 121 -8.74 11.68 -7.58
C PHE A 121 -10.18 11.66 -8.08
N ILE A 122 -10.69 12.80 -8.54
CA ILE A 122 -12.10 12.92 -8.94
C ILE A 122 -12.22 13.21 -10.43
N THR A 123 -12.96 12.36 -11.13
CA THR A 123 -13.36 12.53 -12.54
C THR A 123 -14.86 12.26 -12.70
N ASP A 124 -15.37 12.34 -13.93
CA ASP A 124 -16.76 11.98 -14.22
C ASP A 124 -17.00 10.48 -14.00
N LYS A 125 -16.00 9.62 -14.27
CA LYS A 125 -16.04 8.18 -14.00
C LYS A 125 -15.84 7.87 -12.51
N TYR A 126 -14.88 8.55 -11.87
CA TYR A 126 -14.49 8.35 -10.48
C TYR A 126 -15.03 9.50 -9.64
N SER A 127 -16.35 9.54 -9.48
CA SER A 127 -17.04 10.61 -8.73
C SER A 127 -16.85 10.47 -7.22
N VAL A 128 -17.29 11.48 -6.48
CA VAL A 128 -17.31 11.43 -5.00
C VAL A 128 -18.17 10.27 -4.52
N GLU A 129 -19.35 10.11 -5.11
CA GLU A 129 -20.33 9.06 -4.79
C GLU A 129 -19.78 7.68 -5.13
N TYR A 130 -19.06 7.55 -6.26
CA TYR A 130 -18.36 6.31 -6.62
C TYR A 130 -17.36 5.91 -5.54
N HIS A 131 -16.51 6.85 -5.10
CA HIS A 131 -15.54 6.59 -4.05
C HIS A 131 -16.19 6.19 -2.72
N ILE A 132 -17.29 6.83 -2.33
CA ILE A 132 -18.01 6.48 -1.10
C ILE A 132 -18.52 5.03 -1.18
N ASN A 133 -19.20 4.67 -2.27
CA ASN A 133 -19.78 3.35 -2.46
C ASN A 133 -18.71 2.25 -2.52
N GLU A 134 -17.63 2.49 -3.27
CA GLU A 134 -16.55 1.52 -3.37
C GLU A 134 -15.75 1.40 -2.08
N PHE A 135 -15.51 2.50 -1.37
CA PHE A 135 -14.86 2.47 -0.07
C PHE A 135 -15.65 1.63 0.93
N GLU A 136 -16.97 1.84 1.03
CA GLU A 136 -17.83 1.07 1.95
C GLU A 136 -17.74 -0.43 1.68
N LYS A 137 -17.93 -0.86 0.43
CA LYS A 137 -17.82 -2.28 0.04
C LYS A 137 -16.44 -2.87 0.36
N MET A 138 -15.38 -2.17 -0.02
CA MET A 138 -14.01 -2.64 0.20
C MET A 138 -13.68 -2.70 1.69
N ALA A 139 -14.11 -1.72 2.47
CA ALA A 139 -13.92 -1.69 3.92
C ALA A 139 -14.65 -2.84 4.61
N GLU A 140 -15.87 -3.18 4.18
CA GLU A 140 -16.59 -4.36 4.67
C GLU A 140 -15.84 -5.65 4.37
N ILE A 141 -15.32 -5.79 3.15
CA ILE A 141 -14.54 -6.97 2.72
C ILE A 141 -13.25 -7.11 3.53
N LEU A 142 -12.58 -6.00 3.86
CA LEU A 142 -11.30 -5.96 4.57
C LEU A 142 -11.45 -5.90 6.10
N SER A 143 -12.68 -5.81 6.61
CA SER A 143 -12.97 -5.83 8.04
C SER A 143 -12.39 -7.08 8.71
N GLY A 144 -11.72 -6.90 9.85
CA GLY A 144 -11.02 -7.97 10.59
C GLY A 144 -9.64 -8.34 10.04
N TYR A 145 -9.22 -7.76 8.91
CA TYR A 145 -7.90 -8.00 8.32
C TYR A 145 -6.96 -6.79 8.41
N THR A 146 -7.44 -5.64 8.88
CA THR A 146 -6.61 -4.48 9.18
C THR A 146 -7.37 -3.51 10.08
N ASP A 147 -6.62 -2.84 10.94
CA ASP A 147 -7.15 -1.81 11.85
C ASP A 147 -6.79 -0.40 11.35
N ASN A 148 -5.97 -0.35 10.30
CA ASN A 148 -5.43 0.88 9.74
C ASN A 148 -5.87 1.04 8.28
N CYS A 149 -6.48 2.18 8.00
CA CYS A 149 -6.73 2.67 6.66
C CYS A 149 -6.17 4.08 6.50
N VAL A 150 -5.34 4.28 5.48
CA VAL A 150 -4.86 5.61 5.10
C VAL A 150 -5.53 6.02 3.80
N ILE A 151 -6.04 7.25 3.79
CA ILE A 151 -6.52 7.91 2.59
C ILE A 151 -5.69 9.17 2.32
N SER A 152 -5.46 9.45 1.04
CA SER A 152 -4.84 10.69 0.59
C SER A 152 -5.43 11.08 -0.77
N PHE A 153 -5.17 12.31 -1.19
CA PHE A 153 -5.68 12.85 -2.46
C PHE A 153 -4.53 13.10 -3.40
N ILE A 154 -4.77 12.97 -4.70
CA ILE A 154 -3.72 13.07 -5.71
C ILE A 154 -2.96 14.41 -5.63
N ASP A 155 -1.64 14.29 -5.59
CA ASP A 155 -0.71 15.40 -5.73
C ASP A 155 -0.20 15.50 -7.16
N LEU A 156 -0.23 16.71 -7.71
CA LEU A 156 0.10 16.99 -9.11
C LEU A 156 1.61 17.21 -9.32
N TYR A 157 2.43 16.23 -8.96
CA TYR A 157 3.86 16.23 -9.27
C TYR A 157 4.11 16.16 -10.78
N ALA A 158 5.32 16.54 -11.22
CA ALA A 158 5.71 16.50 -12.64
C ALA A 158 5.48 15.12 -13.28
N LYS A 159 5.84 14.04 -12.56
CA LYS A 159 5.60 12.66 -13.01
C LYS A 159 4.10 12.35 -13.13
N THR A 160 3.28 12.78 -12.16
CA THR A 160 1.83 12.58 -12.17
C THR A 160 1.19 13.26 -13.39
N LYS A 161 1.53 14.53 -13.64
CA LYS A 161 1.01 15.29 -14.79
C LYS A 161 1.38 14.65 -16.13
N ARG A 162 2.59 14.10 -16.23
CA ARG A 162 3.08 13.41 -17.44
C ARG A 162 2.34 12.09 -17.69
N ASN A 163 2.14 11.30 -16.64
CA ASN A 163 1.57 9.95 -16.75
C ASN A 163 0.04 9.93 -16.71
N PHE A 164 -0.60 10.98 -16.20
CA PHE A 164 -2.04 11.10 -16.09
C PHE A 164 -2.49 12.46 -16.62
N SER A 165 -2.58 12.56 -17.95
CA SER A 165 -3.01 13.78 -18.62
C SER A 165 -4.44 14.15 -18.23
N GLY A 166 -4.69 15.44 -17.97
CA GLY A 166 -6.02 15.97 -17.62
C GLY A 166 -6.41 15.81 -16.14
N VAL A 167 -5.60 15.15 -15.31
CA VAL A 167 -5.87 15.02 -13.88
C VAL A 167 -5.80 16.38 -13.18
N LYS A 168 -6.74 16.63 -12.26
CA LYS A 168 -6.87 17.89 -11.52
C LYS A 168 -6.76 17.64 -10.04
N GLU A 169 -6.33 18.67 -9.32
CA GLU A 169 -6.32 18.62 -7.86
C GLU A 169 -7.78 18.54 -7.36
N VAL A 170 -7.99 17.72 -6.34
CA VAL A 170 -9.31 17.63 -5.70
C VAL A 170 -9.56 18.92 -4.90
N ARG A 171 -10.67 19.59 -5.18
CA ARG A 171 -11.03 20.83 -4.45
C ARG A 171 -11.16 20.57 -2.95
N LYS A 172 -10.72 21.52 -2.11
CA LYS A 172 -10.70 21.42 -0.64
C LYS A 172 -12.05 21.00 -0.03
N ASN A 173 -13.16 21.52 -0.54
CA ASN A 173 -14.50 21.15 -0.09
C ASN A 173 -14.81 19.66 -0.33
N ARG A 174 -14.46 19.14 -1.51
CA ARG A 174 -14.60 17.72 -1.85
C ARG A 174 -13.67 16.84 -1.01
N LYS A 175 -12.41 17.27 -0.80
CA LYS A 175 -11.45 16.59 0.09
C LYS A 175 -12.05 16.41 1.51
N ASN A 176 -12.54 17.50 2.09
CA ASN A 176 -13.12 17.50 3.44
C ASN A 176 -14.39 16.65 3.53
N HIS A 177 -15.27 16.73 2.53
CA HIS A 177 -16.49 15.95 2.46
C HIS A 177 -16.18 14.44 2.40
N LEU A 178 -15.30 14.03 1.49
CA LEU A 178 -14.86 12.63 1.36
C LEU A 178 -14.19 12.11 2.64
N ARG A 179 -13.25 12.88 3.22
CA ARG A 179 -12.62 12.50 4.49
C ARG A 179 -13.65 12.23 5.57
N LYS A 180 -14.62 13.13 5.75
CA LYS A 180 -15.63 12.99 6.80
C LYS A 180 -16.48 11.74 6.60
N ILE A 181 -16.91 11.45 5.37
CA ILE A 181 -17.71 10.27 5.07
C ILE A 181 -16.88 9.00 5.24
N ILE A 182 -15.71 8.93 4.62
CA ILE A 182 -14.81 7.77 4.74
C ILE A 182 -14.50 7.43 6.20
N CYS A 183 -14.14 8.42 7.03
CA CYS A 183 -13.90 8.19 8.45
C CYS A 183 -15.14 7.64 9.17
N LYS A 184 -16.34 8.19 8.89
CA LYS A 184 -17.59 7.70 9.49
C LYS A 184 -17.91 6.25 9.09
N HIS A 185 -17.72 5.90 7.83
CA HIS A 185 -17.94 4.52 7.36
C HIS A 185 -16.92 3.56 7.97
N TRP A 186 -15.65 3.97 8.04
CA TRP A 186 -14.59 3.23 8.69
C TRP A 186 -14.92 2.94 10.17
N GLU A 187 -15.31 3.97 10.93
CA GLU A 187 -15.72 3.84 12.34
C GLU A 187 -16.92 2.91 12.52
N LYS A 188 -17.94 3.01 11.65
CA LYS A 188 -19.12 2.14 11.68
C LYS A 188 -18.74 0.66 11.51
N ILE A 189 -17.89 0.36 10.53
CA ILE A 189 -17.44 -1.01 10.25
C ILE A 189 -16.59 -1.53 11.41
N TRP A 190 -15.72 -0.69 11.94
CA TRP A 190 -14.86 -1.03 13.07
C TRP A 190 -15.65 -1.34 14.35
N ASN A 191 -16.64 -0.51 14.68
CA ASN A 191 -17.48 -0.70 15.87
C ASN A 191 -18.37 -1.94 15.76
N ASN A 192 -18.87 -2.26 14.55
CA ASN A 192 -19.64 -3.48 14.33
C ASN A 192 -18.79 -4.74 14.54
N HIS A 193 -17.51 -4.71 14.16
CA HIS A 193 -16.60 -5.84 14.33
C HIS A 193 -16.17 -6.04 15.78
N SER A 194 -15.90 -4.95 16.51
CA SER A 194 -15.52 -4.98 17.93
C SER A 194 -16.63 -5.52 18.86
N ASN A 195 -17.90 -5.45 18.43
CA ASN A 195 -19.04 -5.98 19.18
C ASN A 195 -19.31 -7.48 18.90
N LEU A 196 -18.59 -8.09 17.95
CA LEU A 196 -18.75 -9.50 17.56
C LEU A 196 -17.61 -10.40 18.10
N LEU A 197 -16.63 -9.81 18.79
CA LEU A 197 -15.52 -10.47 19.49
C LEU A 197 -15.70 -10.33 21.01
#